data_AF-A0A2V7B7B3-F1
#
_entry.id   AF-A0A2V7B7B3-F1
#
_cell.length_a   1.000
_cell.length_b   1.000
_cell.length_c   1.000
_cell.angle_alpha   90.00
_cell.angle_beta   90.00
_cell.angle_gamma   90.00
#
_symmetry.space_group_name_H-M   'P 1'
#
loop_
_entity.id
_entity.type
_entity.pdbx_description
1 polymer ?
#
loop_
_entity_poly.entity_id
_entity_poly.type
_entity_poly.pdbx_seq_one_letter_code
_entity_poly.pdbx_strand_id
1 'polypeptide(L)'
;MALALSVVGRAVAAPLDDRILPVDEYTSQKARALAQKYAPVLRDLNAGIYHCLPWLDVSKESIGFFRPKHLVQSQDNRYLSLRIFIVQDRSPQFAALKLEERASAMFSRYVGAMLRRMAQRRELVTDSLVDGFSVIVGWLKPTSQPPAPPVHETIAVFADRPTVAEYVAGRVSITALAARAAVFGYDGETPLGRIPLRVWEDDFLKTFQLANDQPASGVSCR
;
A
#
# COMPACT_ATOMS: atom_id res chain seq x y z
N MET A 1 14.87 12.66 -43.98
CA MET A 1 14.76 11.78 -42.80
C MET A 1 15.19 12.58 -41.58
N ALA A 2 14.27 12.93 -40.68
CA ALA A 2 14.59 13.60 -39.42
C ALA A 2 14.59 12.55 -38.30
N LEU A 3 15.73 12.38 -37.61
CA LEU A 3 15.81 11.59 -36.39
C LEU A 3 15.17 12.38 -35.25
N ALA A 4 14.04 11.90 -34.74
CA ALA A 4 13.49 12.37 -33.49
C ALA A 4 14.27 11.74 -32.33
N LEU A 5 15.02 12.56 -31.58
CA LEU A 5 15.61 12.17 -30.30
C LEU A 5 14.50 12.06 -29.25
N SER A 6 14.14 10.84 -28.88
CA SER A 6 13.31 10.57 -27.72
C SER A 6 14.12 10.84 -26.46
N VAL A 7 13.87 11.98 -25.80
CA VAL A 7 14.37 12.26 -24.45
C VAL A 7 13.61 11.35 -23.49
N VAL A 8 14.21 10.21 -23.14
CA VAL A 8 13.77 9.42 -21.99
C VAL A 8 14.18 10.20 -20.76
N GLY A 9 13.28 11.05 -20.25
CA GLY A 9 13.46 11.70 -18.97
C GLY A 9 13.56 10.61 -17.90
N ARG A 10 14.76 10.35 -17.37
CA ARG A 10 14.90 9.66 -16.09
C ARG A 10 14.19 10.53 -15.07
N ALA A 11 13.00 10.11 -14.65
CA ALA A 11 12.39 10.63 -13.44
C ALA A 11 13.45 10.53 -12.34
N VAL A 12 13.89 11.67 -11.82
CA VAL A 12 14.78 11.71 -10.67
C VAL A 12 13.97 11.09 -9.55
N ALA A 13 14.30 9.85 -9.18
CA ALA A 13 13.63 9.15 -8.10
C ALA A 13 13.66 10.06 -6.87
N ALA A 14 12.48 10.34 -6.30
CA ALA A 14 12.38 11.05 -5.04
C ALA A 14 13.31 10.36 -4.00
N PRO A 15 14.00 11.12 -3.13
CA PRO A 15 14.89 10.52 -2.14
C PRO A 15 14.13 9.46 -1.37
N LEU A 16 14.65 8.22 -1.35
CA LEU A 16 14.00 7.08 -0.68
C LEU A 16 13.45 7.44 0.71
N ASP A 17 14.15 8.28 1.47
CA ASP A 17 13.80 8.62 2.84
C ASP A 17 12.60 9.58 3.00
N ASP A 18 12.11 10.24 1.94
CA ASP A 18 10.97 11.18 2.05
C ASP A 18 9.61 10.48 2.22
N ARG A 19 9.56 9.17 1.99
CA ARG A 19 8.34 8.33 2.07
C ARG A 19 7.98 7.92 3.49
N ILE A 20 8.93 7.97 4.42
CA ILE A 20 8.74 7.58 5.82
C ILE A 20 8.48 8.84 6.63
N LEU A 21 7.40 8.83 7.43
CA LEU A 21 7.08 9.96 8.30
C LEU A 21 8.22 10.20 9.33
N PRO A 22 8.82 11.41 9.38
CA PRO A 22 9.84 11.75 10.36
C PRO A 22 9.36 11.57 11.80
N VAL A 23 10.27 11.17 12.69
CA VAL A 23 9.96 10.85 14.09
C VAL A 23 9.40 12.07 14.85
N ASP A 24 9.88 13.26 14.53
CA ASP A 24 9.49 14.53 15.12
C ASP A 24 8.10 15.00 14.69
N GLU A 25 7.56 14.49 13.59
CA GLU A 25 6.20 14.83 13.11
C GLU A 25 5.09 14.02 13.78
N TYR A 26 5.43 12.98 14.56
CA TYR A 26 4.44 12.22 15.31
C TYR A 26 3.92 12.98 16.53
N THR A 27 2.60 13.10 16.62
CA THR A 27 1.91 13.89 17.66
C THR A 27 1.74 13.17 19.00
N SER A 28 1.96 11.85 19.08
CA SER A 28 1.83 11.08 20.33
C SER A 28 3.15 10.42 20.72
N GLN A 29 3.36 10.25 22.03
CA GLN A 29 4.52 9.53 22.56
C GLN A 29 4.57 8.07 22.09
N LYS A 30 3.42 7.38 22.07
CA LYS A 30 3.33 5.99 21.60
C LYS A 30 3.81 5.86 20.16
N ALA A 31 3.33 6.72 19.26
CA ALA A 31 3.74 6.69 17.86
C ALA A 31 5.22 7.05 17.66
N ARG A 32 5.74 8.04 18.40
CA ARG A 32 7.18 8.37 18.39
C ARG A 32 8.03 7.17 18.82
N ALA A 33 7.65 6.50 19.91
CA ALA A 33 8.37 5.33 20.39
C ALA A 33 8.35 4.18 19.37
N LEU A 34 7.21 3.91 18.74
CA LEU A 34 7.10 2.92 17.66
C LEU A 34 7.97 3.29 16.45
N ALA A 35 7.90 4.55 16.00
CA ALA A 35 8.68 5.02 14.87
C ALA A 35 10.19 4.93 15.12
N GLN A 36 10.64 5.30 16.33
CA GLN A 36 12.04 5.15 16.73
C GLN A 36 12.47 3.69 16.79
N LYS A 37 11.68 2.84 17.46
CA LYS A 37 11.96 1.41 17.63
C LYS A 37 12.04 0.67 16.30
N TYR A 38 11.13 0.98 15.37
CA TYR A 38 11.01 0.28 14.09
C TYR A 38 11.60 1.05 12.91
N ALA A 39 12.35 2.13 13.13
CA ALA A 39 12.95 2.93 12.05
C ALA A 39 13.73 2.09 11.03
N PRO A 40 14.58 1.11 11.41
CA PRO A 40 15.24 0.23 10.45
C PRO A 40 14.24 -0.57 9.60
N VAL A 41 13.17 -1.08 10.21
CA VAL A 41 12.15 -1.89 9.54
C VAL A 41 11.35 -1.05 8.53
N LEU A 42 11.05 0.22 8.86
CA LEU A 42 10.38 1.12 7.93
C LEU A 42 11.26 1.42 6.70
N ARG A 43 12.57 1.60 6.91
CA ARG A 43 13.54 1.78 5.81
C ARG A 43 13.64 0.55 4.94
N ASP A 44 13.74 -0.64 5.54
CA ASP A 44 13.78 -1.92 4.81
C ASP A 44 12.51 -2.14 3.99
N LEU A 45 11.33 -1.87 4.57
CA LEU A 45 10.05 -1.95 3.87
C LEU A 45 10.04 -1.02 2.64
N ASN A 46 10.43 0.24 2.84
CA ASN A 46 10.45 1.23 1.78
C ASN A 46 11.44 0.86 0.65
N ALA A 47 12.67 0.48 1.01
CA ALA A 47 13.67 0.02 0.05
C ALA A 47 13.19 -1.22 -0.71
N GLY A 48 12.57 -2.17 -0.01
CA GLY A 48 11.99 -3.37 -0.63
C GLY A 48 10.89 -3.03 -1.64
N ILE A 49 9.98 -2.11 -1.34
CA ILE A 49 8.96 -1.67 -2.29
C ILE A 49 9.60 -0.96 -3.48
N TYR A 50 10.51 0.00 -3.21
CA TYR A 50 11.16 0.77 -4.28
C TYR A 50 11.92 -0.12 -5.27
N HIS A 51 12.70 -1.08 -4.77
CA HIS A 51 13.53 -1.92 -5.63
C HIS A 51 12.78 -3.09 -6.25
N CYS A 52 11.74 -3.62 -5.60
CA CYS A 52 11.08 -4.85 -6.05
C CYS A 52 9.72 -4.64 -6.67
N LEU A 53 9.10 -3.47 -6.49
CA LEU A 53 7.78 -3.13 -7.02
C LEU A 53 7.81 -1.77 -7.73
N PRO A 54 8.66 -1.59 -8.76
CA PRO A 54 8.91 -0.29 -9.40
C PRO A 54 7.69 0.32 -10.12
N TRP A 55 6.62 -0.45 -10.33
CA TRP A 55 5.34 0.05 -10.83
C TRP A 55 4.43 0.64 -9.74
N LEU A 56 4.89 0.65 -8.48
CA LEU A 56 4.23 1.29 -7.36
C LEU A 56 4.95 2.59 -7.03
N ASP A 57 4.15 3.65 -6.88
CA ASP A 57 4.58 4.85 -6.21
C ASP A 57 4.17 4.81 -4.74
N VAL A 58 5.03 5.33 -3.87
CA VAL A 58 4.77 5.50 -2.45
C VAL A 58 4.85 6.99 -2.19
N SER A 59 3.74 7.57 -1.72
CA SER A 59 3.70 9.00 -1.47
C SER A 59 4.63 9.41 -0.32
N LYS A 60 5.06 10.66 -0.37
CA LYS A 60 5.78 11.32 0.72
C LYS A 60 5.08 11.07 2.07
N GLU A 61 5.87 10.75 3.09
CA GLU A 61 5.43 10.59 4.49
C GLU A 61 4.23 9.64 4.66
N SER A 62 4.14 8.60 3.82
CA SER A 62 3.00 7.68 3.80
C SER A 62 3.30 6.28 4.34
N ILE A 63 4.52 6.08 4.86
CA ILE A 63 4.93 4.92 5.66
C ILE A 63 5.15 5.37 7.11
N GLY A 64 4.51 4.69 8.07
CA GLY A 64 4.63 5.06 9.49
C GLY A 64 3.50 4.57 10.38
N PHE A 65 3.46 5.06 11.63
CA PHE A 65 2.47 4.68 12.65
C PHE A 65 1.34 5.70 12.81
N PHE A 66 0.31 5.58 11.99
CA PHE A 66 -0.79 6.54 11.92
C PHE A 66 -1.99 6.10 12.74
N ARG A 67 -2.83 7.07 13.08
CA ARG A 67 -4.13 6.82 13.71
C ARG A 67 -5.18 6.54 12.62
N PRO A 68 -5.97 5.46 12.73
CA PRO A 68 -7.04 5.15 11.76
C PRO A 68 -8.26 6.06 12.01
N LYS A 69 -8.26 7.26 11.41
CA LYS A 69 -9.28 8.30 11.63
C LYS A 69 -10.74 7.84 11.44
N HIS A 70 -10.95 6.76 10.67
CA HIS A 70 -12.27 6.24 10.29
C HIS A 70 -12.78 5.07 11.16
N LEU A 71 -11.98 4.57 12.11
CA LEU A 71 -12.36 3.39 12.92
C LEU A 71 -12.71 3.72 14.36
N VAL A 72 -11.79 4.38 15.07
CA VAL A 72 -11.95 4.67 16.50
C VAL A 72 -11.27 5.99 16.79
N GLN A 73 -12.05 6.96 17.29
CA GLN A 73 -11.54 8.31 17.55
C GLN A 73 -11.11 8.53 19.00
N SER A 74 -11.48 7.64 19.92
CA SER A 74 -11.34 7.85 21.37
C SER A 74 -10.05 7.32 22.00
N GLN A 75 -9.24 6.53 21.27
CA GLN A 75 -8.01 5.92 21.79
C GLN A 75 -6.80 6.24 20.90
N ASP A 76 -5.61 6.22 21.51
CA ASP A 76 -4.32 6.40 20.82
C ASP A 76 -3.90 5.13 20.04
N ASN A 77 -4.76 4.73 19.10
CA ASN A 77 -4.55 3.57 18.24
C ASN A 77 -3.55 3.91 17.13
N ARG A 78 -2.53 3.07 16.97
CA ARG A 78 -1.39 3.24 16.07
C ARG A 78 -1.26 2.04 15.15
N TYR A 79 -1.57 2.30 13.89
CA TYR A 79 -1.52 1.34 12.82
C TYR A 79 -0.26 1.57 12.01
N LEU A 80 0.54 0.53 11.81
CA LEU A 80 1.59 0.57 10.79
C LEU A 80 0.89 0.70 9.44
N SER A 81 1.11 1.82 8.75
CA SER A 81 0.38 2.17 7.54
C SER A 81 1.33 2.33 6.36
N LEU A 82 0.82 1.97 5.19
CA LEU A 82 1.46 2.12 3.90
C LEU A 82 0.42 2.63 2.90
N ARG A 83 0.73 3.71 2.19
CA ARG A 83 -0.05 4.15 1.02
C ARG A 83 0.76 3.90 -0.25
N ILE A 84 0.13 3.22 -1.20
CA ILE A 84 0.69 2.97 -2.52
C ILE A 84 -0.25 3.48 -3.61
N PHE A 85 0.34 3.95 -4.69
CA PHE A 85 -0.33 4.27 -5.94
C PHE A 85 0.19 3.36 -7.05
N ILE A 86 -0.72 2.84 -7.86
CA ILE A 86 -0.36 1.98 -8.98
C ILE A 86 -0.15 2.87 -10.20
N VAL A 87 1.09 2.89 -10.70
CA VAL A 87 1.52 3.75 -11.82
C VAL A 87 1.39 3.03 -13.17
N GLN A 88 1.13 1.73 -13.15
CA GLN A 88 0.93 0.94 -14.37
C GLN A 88 -0.32 1.40 -15.14
N ASP A 89 -0.20 1.43 -16.47
CA ASP A 89 -1.34 1.63 -17.37
C ASP A 89 -2.43 0.59 -17.10
N ARG A 90 -3.67 1.08 -16.98
CA ARG A 90 -4.84 0.21 -16.82
C ARG A 90 -5.10 -0.57 -18.11
N SER A 91 -5.40 -1.85 -17.96
CA SER A 91 -5.93 -2.63 -19.08
C SER A 91 -7.37 -2.21 -19.41
N PRO A 92 -7.83 -2.34 -20.66
CA PRO A 92 -9.23 -2.08 -21.02
C PRO A 92 -10.22 -2.92 -20.19
N GLN A 93 -9.85 -4.17 -19.87
CA GLN A 93 -10.68 -5.06 -19.06
C GLN A 93 -10.86 -4.52 -17.65
N PHE A 94 -9.79 -4.02 -17.03
CA PHE A 94 -9.87 -3.42 -15.70
C PHE A 94 -10.67 -2.11 -15.70
N ALA A 95 -10.50 -1.30 -16.74
CA ALA A 95 -11.22 -0.04 -16.89
C ALA A 95 -12.74 -0.22 -17.03
N ALA A 96 -13.18 -1.34 -17.62
CA ALA A 96 -14.59 -1.66 -17.84
C ALA A 96 -15.35 -2.17 -16.58
N LEU A 97 -14.62 -2.54 -15.51
CA LEU A 97 -15.22 -3.01 -14.27
C LEU A 97 -16.05 -1.91 -13.58
N LYS A 98 -16.84 -2.27 -12.56
CA LYS A 98 -17.39 -1.31 -11.59
C LYS A 98 -16.36 -1.00 -10.50
N LEU A 99 -16.60 0.05 -9.71
CA LEU A 99 -15.67 0.47 -8.66
C LEU A 99 -15.43 -0.64 -7.64
N GLU A 100 -16.48 -1.33 -7.18
CA GLU A 100 -16.34 -2.41 -6.19
C GLU A 100 -15.57 -3.61 -6.75
N GLU A 101 -15.69 -3.88 -8.04
CA GLU A 101 -14.97 -4.94 -8.74
C GLU A 101 -13.49 -4.57 -8.92
N ARG A 102 -13.19 -3.31 -9.27
CA ARG A 102 -11.82 -2.78 -9.26
C ARG A 102 -11.21 -2.84 -7.87
N ALA A 103 -11.94 -2.39 -6.84
CA ALA A 103 -11.52 -2.46 -5.46
C ALA A 103 -11.22 -3.90 -5.01
N SER A 104 -12.06 -4.85 -5.42
CA SER A 104 -11.87 -6.28 -5.15
C SER A 104 -10.60 -6.83 -5.80
N ALA A 105 -10.32 -6.45 -7.05
CA ALA A 105 -9.08 -6.80 -7.74
C ALA A 105 -7.85 -6.18 -7.06
N MET A 106 -7.93 -4.90 -6.68
CA MET A 106 -6.84 -4.19 -6.01
C MET A 106 -6.56 -4.75 -4.61
N PHE A 107 -7.60 -5.12 -3.88
CA PHE A 107 -7.45 -5.80 -2.60
C PHE A 107 -6.71 -7.14 -2.78
N SER A 108 -7.24 -8.00 -3.67
CA SER A 108 -6.72 -9.35 -3.90
C SER A 108 -5.25 -9.32 -4.32
N ARG A 109 -4.91 -8.37 -5.20
CA ARG A 109 -3.57 -8.23 -5.75
C ARG A 109 -2.54 -7.65 -4.78
N TYR A 110 -2.90 -6.62 -4.01
CA TYR A 110 -1.89 -5.84 -3.28
C TYR A 110 -1.97 -5.98 -1.77
N VAL A 111 -3.17 -6.01 -1.19
CA VAL A 111 -3.34 -5.87 0.27
C VAL A 111 -2.70 -7.03 1.02
N GLY A 112 -3.01 -8.27 0.63
CA GLY A 112 -2.46 -9.45 1.27
C GLY A 112 -0.93 -9.49 1.22
N ALA A 113 -0.35 -9.20 0.07
CA ALA A 113 1.11 -9.17 -0.09
C ALA A 113 1.77 -8.03 0.69
N MET A 114 1.18 -6.82 0.69
CA MET A 114 1.70 -5.68 1.45
C MET A 114 1.65 -5.95 2.94
N LEU A 115 0.58 -6.55 3.47
CA LEU A 115 0.51 -6.95 4.88
C LEU A 115 1.62 -7.93 5.24
N ARG A 116 1.91 -8.93 4.40
CA ARG A 116 3.04 -9.85 4.62
C ARG A 116 4.38 -9.12 4.63
N ARG A 117 4.60 -8.16 3.71
CA ARG A 117 5.81 -7.33 3.67
C ARG A 117 5.96 -6.46 4.92
N MET A 118 4.88 -5.79 5.32
CA MET A 118 4.86 -4.94 6.52
C MET A 118 5.08 -5.74 7.79
N ALA A 119 4.61 -6.98 7.85
CA ALA A 119 4.73 -7.86 9.02
C ALA A 119 5.88 -8.89 8.94
N GLN A 120 6.89 -8.66 8.08
CA GLN A 120 8.04 -9.57 7.93
C GLN A 120 8.78 -9.81 9.24
N ARG A 121 8.81 -8.79 10.11
CA ARG A 121 9.40 -8.87 11.44
C ARG A 121 8.33 -9.30 12.43
N ARG A 122 8.51 -10.49 13.02
CA ARG A 122 7.57 -11.07 14.01
C ARG A 122 7.25 -10.10 15.13
N GLU A 123 8.21 -9.26 15.51
CA GLU A 123 8.09 -8.25 16.54
C GLU A 123 6.93 -7.27 16.28
N LEU A 124 6.60 -6.96 15.02
CA LEU A 124 5.49 -6.04 14.68
C LEU A 124 4.11 -6.64 14.96
N VAL A 125 3.96 -7.95 14.79
CA VAL A 125 2.68 -8.63 15.05
C VAL A 125 2.54 -9.12 16.48
N THR A 126 3.60 -9.05 17.29
CA THR A 126 3.58 -9.38 18.72
C THR A 126 3.64 -8.16 19.64
N ASP A 127 4.10 -7.01 19.17
CA ASP A 127 4.15 -5.79 19.98
C ASP A 127 2.74 -5.25 20.25
N SER A 128 2.36 -5.19 21.52
CA SER A 128 1.06 -4.70 21.97
C SER A 128 0.86 -3.20 21.73
N LEU A 129 1.93 -2.44 21.48
CA LEU A 129 1.81 -1.03 21.09
C LEU A 129 1.41 -0.85 19.63
N VAL A 130 1.54 -1.88 18.79
CA VAL A 130 0.99 -1.88 17.42
C VAL A 130 -0.44 -2.37 17.47
N ASP A 131 -1.40 -1.50 17.18
CA ASP A 131 -2.83 -1.84 17.28
C ASP A 131 -3.34 -2.53 16.01
N GLY A 132 -2.69 -2.27 14.88
CA GLY A 132 -3.06 -2.87 13.61
C GLY A 132 -2.19 -2.44 12.45
N PHE A 133 -2.66 -2.75 11.25
CA PHE A 133 -1.99 -2.43 10.00
C PHE A 133 -2.99 -1.81 9.05
N SER A 134 -2.54 -0.84 8.24
CA SER A 134 -3.35 -0.31 7.16
C SER A 134 -2.61 -0.26 5.83
N VAL A 135 -3.31 -0.66 4.78
CA VAL A 135 -2.83 -0.58 3.40
C VAL A 135 -3.82 0.27 2.63
N ILE A 136 -3.35 1.38 2.10
CA ILE A 136 -4.14 2.28 1.28
C ILE A 136 -3.65 2.14 -0.15
N VAL A 137 -4.54 1.69 -1.05
CA VAL A 137 -4.21 1.41 -2.44
C VAL A 137 -4.98 2.38 -3.32
N GLY A 138 -4.26 3.19 -4.08
CA GLY A 138 -4.83 4.11 -5.07
C GLY A 138 -4.52 3.69 -6.51
N TRP A 139 -5.45 3.91 -7.42
CA TRP A 139 -5.28 3.69 -8.87
C TRP A 139 -6.01 4.76 -9.67
N LEU A 140 -5.62 4.94 -10.93
CA LEU A 140 -6.22 5.95 -11.80
C LEU A 140 -7.68 5.61 -12.14
N LYS A 141 -8.60 6.53 -11.85
CA LYS A 141 -10.03 6.42 -12.17
C LYS A 141 -10.22 6.24 -13.69
N PRO A 142 -11.02 5.27 -14.17
CA PRO A 142 -11.21 5.00 -15.61
C PRO A 142 -11.59 6.22 -16.46
N THR A 143 -12.35 7.15 -15.90
CA THR A 143 -12.78 8.37 -16.60
C THR A 143 -11.74 9.49 -16.56
N SER A 144 -10.66 9.33 -15.81
CA SER A 144 -9.56 10.29 -15.77
C SER A 144 -8.86 10.31 -17.13
N GLN A 145 -8.83 11.49 -17.76
CA GLN A 145 -8.18 11.74 -19.04
C GLN A 145 -7.47 13.11 -19.02
N PRO A 146 -6.27 13.24 -19.61
CA PRO A 146 -5.65 14.54 -19.84
C PRO A 146 -6.55 15.45 -20.69
N PRO A 147 -6.52 16.79 -20.51
CA PRO A 147 -5.55 17.55 -19.70
C PRO A 147 -5.96 17.73 -18.22
N ALA A 148 -7.06 17.13 -17.78
CA ALA A 148 -7.50 17.26 -16.39
C ALA A 148 -6.50 16.58 -15.41
N PRO A 149 -6.36 17.10 -14.17
CA PRO A 149 -5.56 16.43 -13.16
C PRO A 149 -5.98 14.97 -12.94
N PRO A 150 -5.03 14.03 -12.72
CA PRO A 150 -5.35 12.64 -12.45
C PRO A 150 -6.28 12.48 -11.25
N VAL A 151 -7.41 11.80 -11.46
CA VAL A 151 -8.34 11.44 -10.38
C VAL A 151 -8.07 9.99 -9.98
N HIS A 152 -7.87 9.76 -8.69
CA HIS A 152 -7.55 8.43 -8.16
C HIS A 152 -8.72 7.86 -7.37
N GLU A 153 -9.15 6.65 -7.74
CA GLU A 153 -9.95 5.81 -6.85
C GLU A 153 -9.03 5.19 -5.80
N THR A 154 -9.56 4.90 -4.61
CA THR A 154 -8.77 4.40 -3.49
C THR A 154 -9.59 3.45 -2.62
N ILE A 155 -8.93 2.39 -2.14
CA ILE A 155 -9.37 1.66 -0.94
C ILE A 155 -8.42 1.92 0.21
N ALA A 156 -8.98 2.15 1.40
CA ALA A 156 -8.25 2.15 2.66
C ALA A 156 -8.66 0.93 3.47
N VAL A 157 -7.72 0.00 3.65
CA VAL A 157 -7.93 -1.25 4.38
C VAL A 157 -7.29 -1.13 5.74
N PHE A 158 -8.04 -1.45 6.78
CA PHE A 158 -7.58 -1.48 8.16
C PHE A 158 -7.86 -2.85 8.76
N ALA A 159 -6.83 -3.52 9.27
CA ALA A 159 -6.95 -4.80 9.96
C ALA A 159 -6.25 -4.70 11.32
N ASP A 160 -6.88 -5.24 12.36
CA ASP A 160 -6.27 -5.28 13.69
C ASP A 160 -5.04 -6.22 13.71
N ARG A 161 -4.16 -6.01 14.70
CA ARG A 161 -2.92 -6.78 14.82
C ARG A 161 -3.18 -8.30 14.90
N PRO A 162 -4.14 -8.82 15.69
CA PRO A 162 -4.42 -10.26 15.73
C PRO A 162 -4.83 -10.84 14.37
N THR A 163 -5.69 -10.16 13.62
CA THR A 163 -6.13 -10.59 12.29
C THR A 163 -4.95 -10.67 11.33
N VAL A 164 -4.08 -9.64 11.32
CA VAL A 164 -2.88 -9.66 10.49
C VAL A 164 -1.93 -10.78 10.92
N ALA A 165 -1.72 -10.98 12.21
CA ALA A 165 -0.88 -12.05 12.75
C ALA A 165 -1.36 -13.46 12.32
N GLU A 166 -2.67 -13.70 12.31
CA GLU A 166 -3.25 -14.95 11.81
C GLU A 166 -3.07 -15.10 10.30
N TYR A 167 -3.30 -14.03 9.53
CA TYR A 167 -3.20 -14.06 8.07
C TYR A 167 -1.76 -14.33 7.61
N VAL A 168 -0.78 -13.62 8.17
CA VAL A 168 0.63 -13.80 7.80
C VAL A 168 1.19 -15.14 8.26
N ALA A 169 0.62 -15.73 9.32
CA ALA A 169 0.92 -17.09 9.75
C ALA A 169 0.21 -18.17 8.91
N GLY A 170 -0.58 -17.79 7.89
CA GLY A 170 -1.33 -18.72 7.04
C GLY A 170 -2.52 -19.40 7.75
N ARG A 171 -2.96 -18.87 8.89
CA ARG A 171 -4.08 -19.42 9.67
C ARG A 171 -5.45 -18.96 9.20
N VAL A 172 -5.50 -17.87 8.44
CA VAL A 172 -6.74 -17.39 7.79
C VAL A 172 -6.46 -17.07 6.33
N SER A 173 -7.46 -17.29 5.48
CA SER A 173 -7.40 -16.99 4.05
C SER A 173 -7.55 -15.49 3.77
N ILE A 174 -7.24 -15.07 2.53
CA ILE A 174 -7.50 -13.69 2.08
C ILE A 174 -8.99 -13.30 2.20
N THR A 175 -9.91 -14.23 1.99
CA THR A 175 -11.36 -14.02 2.17
C THR A 175 -11.72 -13.73 3.62
N ALA A 176 -11.16 -14.49 4.56
CA ALA A 176 -11.37 -14.25 5.98
C ALA A 176 -10.71 -12.94 6.44
N LEU A 177 -9.53 -12.59 5.91
CA LEU A 177 -8.90 -11.29 6.12
C LEU A 177 -9.81 -10.14 5.65
N ALA A 178 -10.34 -10.21 4.43
CA ALA A 178 -11.23 -9.18 3.90
C ALA A 178 -12.52 -9.03 4.71
N ALA A 179 -13.08 -10.14 5.21
CA ALA A 179 -14.28 -10.12 6.04
C ALA A 179 -14.07 -9.47 7.42
N ARG A 180 -12.85 -9.60 7.99
CA ARG A 180 -12.50 -9.04 9.30
C ARG A 180 -11.97 -7.61 9.21
N ALA A 181 -11.36 -7.25 8.08
CA ALA A 181 -10.87 -5.91 7.85
C ALA A 181 -12.02 -4.89 7.70
N ALA A 182 -11.74 -3.65 8.04
CA ALA A 182 -12.56 -2.52 7.65
C ALA A 182 -12.00 -1.91 6.37
N VAL A 183 -12.79 -1.98 5.30
CA VAL A 183 -12.42 -1.50 3.96
C VAL A 183 -13.30 -0.31 3.62
N PHE A 184 -12.68 0.85 3.39
CA PHE A 184 -13.36 2.07 2.97
C PHE A 184 -12.99 2.43 1.54
N GLY A 185 -13.98 2.84 0.74
CA GLY A 185 -13.79 3.30 -0.63
C GLY A 185 -13.81 4.82 -0.76
N TYR A 186 -13.05 5.34 -1.72
CA TYR A 186 -13.09 6.73 -2.18
C TYR A 186 -12.98 6.73 -3.71
N ASP A 187 -13.87 7.44 -4.40
CA ASP A 187 -13.92 7.44 -5.88
C ASP A 187 -13.10 8.56 -6.53
N GLY A 188 -12.28 9.25 -5.73
CA GLY A 188 -11.52 10.44 -6.13
C GLY A 188 -12.19 11.76 -5.77
N GLU A 189 -13.49 11.75 -5.47
CA GLU A 189 -14.29 12.94 -5.18
C GLU A 189 -15.09 12.81 -3.88
N THR A 190 -15.70 11.64 -3.65
CA THR A 190 -16.65 11.37 -2.56
C THR A 190 -16.19 10.17 -1.72
N PRO A 191 -16.22 10.26 -0.37
CA PRO A 191 -16.07 9.09 0.48
C PRO A 191 -17.28 8.17 0.33
N LEU A 192 -17.04 6.93 -0.11
CA LEU A 192 -18.09 5.93 -0.33
C LEU A 192 -18.46 5.15 0.94
N GLY A 193 -17.70 5.35 2.03
CA GLY A 193 -17.87 4.57 3.24
C GLY A 193 -17.35 3.14 3.10
N ARG A 194 -17.92 2.21 3.86
CA ARG A 194 -17.52 0.79 3.81
C ARG A 194 -18.03 0.15 2.54
N ILE A 195 -17.14 -0.53 1.81
CA ILE A 195 -17.49 -1.22 0.55
C ILE A 195 -17.38 -2.74 0.71
N PRO A 196 -18.30 -3.52 0.12
CA PRO A 196 -18.20 -4.98 0.08
C PRO A 196 -17.15 -5.40 -0.96
N LEU A 197 -16.37 -6.43 -0.66
CA LEU A 197 -15.36 -6.96 -1.57
C LEU A 197 -15.62 -8.44 -1.88
N ARG A 198 -15.31 -8.86 -3.11
CA ARG A 198 -15.23 -10.26 -3.53
C ARG A 198 -13.77 -10.59 -3.81
N VAL A 199 -13.08 -11.19 -2.85
CA VAL A 199 -11.61 -11.34 -2.91
C VAL A 199 -11.18 -12.76 -3.24
N TRP A 200 -10.02 -12.90 -3.85
CA TRP A 200 -9.38 -14.18 -4.23
C TRP A 200 -7.88 -14.13 -3.96
N GLU A 201 -7.21 -15.28 -3.98
CA GLU A 201 -5.74 -15.33 -3.95
C GLU A 201 -5.20 -14.93 -5.32
N ASP A 202 -4.32 -13.93 -5.36
CA ASP A 202 -3.70 -13.40 -6.57
C ASP A 202 -2.17 -13.44 -6.42
N ASP A 203 -1.51 -14.15 -7.33
CA ASP A 203 -0.05 -14.30 -7.35
C ASP A 203 0.66 -13.25 -8.21
N PHE A 204 -0.05 -12.23 -8.70
CA PHE A 204 0.50 -11.18 -9.57
C PHE A 204 1.81 -10.59 -9.03
N LEU A 205 1.91 -10.26 -7.74
CA LEU A 205 3.13 -9.67 -7.18
C LEU A 205 4.32 -10.64 -7.09
N LYS A 206 4.10 -11.94 -7.29
CA LYS A 206 5.16 -12.95 -7.36
C LYS A 206 5.61 -13.20 -8.80
N THR A 207 4.72 -13.02 -9.77
CA THR A 207 4.93 -13.41 -11.17
C THR A 207 5.14 -12.24 -12.11
N PHE A 208 4.66 -11.06 -11.76
CA PHE A 208 4.79 -9.87 -12.59
C PHE A 208 6.21 -9.32 -12.55
N GLN A 209 6.76 -9.06 -13.72
CA GLN A 209 8.05 -8.40 -13.92
C GLN A 209 7.87 -7.36 -15.02
N LEU A 210 8.45 -6.16 -14.83
CA LEU A 210 8.53 -5.19 -15.92
C LEU A 210 9.51 -5.71 -16.97
N ALA A 211 9.14 -5.55 -18.25
CA ALA A 211 10.01 -5.95 -19.34
C ALA A 211 11.35 -5.21 -19.25
N ASN A 212 12.45 -5.98 -19.27
CA ASN A 212 13.83 -5.50 -19.17
C ASN A 212 14.25 -4.89 -17.81
N ASP A 213 13.46 -5.07 -16.75
CA ASP A 213 13.85 -4.63 -15.42
C ASP A 213 14.50 -5.78 -14.65
N GLN A 214 15.77 -5.61 -14.29
CA GLN A 214 16.49 -6.53 -13.41
C GLN A 214 16.70 -5.82 -12.07
N PRO A 215 16.45 -6.51 -10.93
CA PRO A 215 16.80 -5.95 -9.64
C PRO A 215 18.26 -5.51 -9.62
N ALA A 216 18.55 -4.39 -8.96
CA ALA A 216 19.92 -3.93 -8.78
C ALA A 216 20.77 -5.05 -8.16
N SER A 217 22.05 -5.13 -8.56
CA SER A 217 22.97 -6.17 -8.08
C SER A 217 22.99 -6.22 -6.54
N GLY A 218 22.79 -7.42 -5.97
CA GLY A 218 22.70 -7.64 -4.52
C GLY A 218 21.30 -7.47 -3.90
N VAL A 219 20.28 -7.05 -4.67
CA VAL A 219 18.89 -6.97 -4.20
C VAL A 219 18.17 -8.31 -4.41
N SER A 220 17.61 -8.87 -3.34
CA SER A 220 16.75 -10.05 -3.39
C SER A 220 15.29 -9.64 -3.21
N CYS A 221 14.50 -9.72 -4.28
CA CYS A 221 13.06 -9.52 -4.20
C CYS A 221 12.37 -10.82 -3.74
N ARG A 222 11.80 -10.78 -2.54
CA ARG A 222 11.00 -11.85 -1.94
C ARG A 222 9.56 -11.39 -1.79
#